data_AF-A0A3L8C111-F1
#
_entry.id   AF-A0A3L8C111-F1
#
_cell.length_a   1.000
_cell.length_b   1.000
_cell.length_c   1.000
_cell.angle_alpha   90.00
_cell.angle_beta   90.00
_cell.angle_gamma   90.00
#
_symmetry.space_group_name_H-M   'P 1'
#
loop_
_entity.id
_entity.type
_entity.pdbx_description
1 polymer ?
#
loop_
_entity_poly.entity_id
_entity_poly.type
_entity_poly.pdbx_seq_one_letter_code
_entity_poly.pdbx_strand_id
1 'polypeptide(L)'
;MKKIALSAAILMGACGSVYAQEPGVYIGVKGGSFRVDVEEVDTNNPTAKGFILGYNLGKGPAIEFEHNKSDTFTASQYGYYGAEGDIETTALYFAYRSEGTVFFKVKGGILKEDVKADGYYASAS
;
A
#
# COMPACT_ATOMS: atom_id res chain seq x y z
N MET A 1 12.15 -24.69 5.53
CA MET A 1 12.54 -23.26 5.43
C MET A 1 11.25 -22.48 5.23
N LYS A 2 10.85 -21.65 6.21
CA LYS A 2 9.55 -20.95 6.17
C LYS A 2 9.66 -19.80 5.17
N LYS A 3 8.96 -19.92 4.04
CA LYS A 3 8.84 -18.86 3.03
C LYS A 3 7.85 -17.83 3.57
N ILE A 4 8.31 -16.64 3.92
CA ILE A 4 7.44 -15.57 4.43
C ILE A 4 7.08 -14.68 3.23
N ALA A 5 5.78 -14.47 3.07
CA ALA A 5 5.13 -13.85 1.92
C ALA A 5 5.71 -12.48 1.55
N LEU A 6 5.81 -12.22 0.25
CA LEU A 6 6.18 -10.93 -0.31
C LEU A 6 4.90 -10.29 -0.87
N SER A 7 4.25 -9.46 -0.07
CA SER A 7 3.18 -8.55 -0.47
C SER A 7 3.75 -7.51 -1.44
N ALA A 8 3.49 -7.70 -2.73
CA ALA A 8 3.86 -6.71 -3.74
C ALA A 8 2.86 -5.54 -3.67
N ALA A 9 3.20 -4.48 -2.94
CA ALA A 9 2.47 -3.22 -2.99
C ALA A 9 2.63 -2.57 -4.38
N ILE A 10 1.70 -2.85 -5.29
CA ILE A 10 1.68 -2.21 -6.60
C ILE A 10 1.34 -0.73 -6.42
N LEU A 11 2.28 0.13 -6.84
CA LEU A 11 2.15 1.59 -6.79
C LEU A 11 0.91 2.05 -7.55
N MET A 12 -0.07 2.54 -6.80
CA MET A 12 -1.32 3.07 -7.36
C MET A 12 -1.09 4.45 -7.94
N GLY A 13 -1.22 4.54 -9.26
CA GLY A 13 -1.11 5.78 -10.02
C GLY A 13 -2.46 6.42 -10.27
N ALA A 14 -2.89 7.29 -9.36
CA ALA A 14 -3.85 8.35 -9.67
C ALA A 14 -3.70 9.50 -8.67
N CYS A 15 -2.66 10.32 -8.85
CA CYS A 15 -2.57 11.61 -8.15
C CYS A 15 -2.96 12.71 -9.12
N GLY A 16 -4.21 13.17 -9.04
CA GLY A 16 -4.67 14.42 -9.64
C GLY A 16 -4.16 15.60 -8.81
N SER A 17 -2.86 15.86 -8.82
CA SER A 17 -2.32 17.14 -8.34
C SER A 17 -2.04 18.02 -9.54
N VAL A 18 -3.05 18.82 -9.90
CA VAL A 18 -2.99 19.91 -10.90
C VAL A 18 -1.94 20.97 -10.51
N TYR A 19 -1.51 21.01 -9.25
CA TYR A 19 -0.56 22.00 -8.72
C TYR A 19 0.83 21.46 -8.37
N ALA A 20 1.19 20.25 -8.80
CA ALA A 20 2.46 19.60 -8.43
C ALA A 20 3.71 20.10 -9.20
N GLN A 21 3.72 21.32 -9.74
CA GLN A 21 4.92 21.93 -10.33
C GLN A 21 5.56 23.00 -9.45
N GLU A 22 4.79 23.61 -8.55
CA GLU A 22 5.32 24.62 -7.64
C GLU A 22 5.92 23.97 -6.38
N PRO A 23 7.03 24.51 -5.86
CA PRO A 23 7.56 24.10 -4.57
C PRO A 23 6.51 24.31 -3.47
N GLY A 24 6.27 23.30 -2.63
CA GLY A 24 5.27 23.42 -1.59
C GLY A 24 4.79 22.11 -0.99
N VAL A 25 4.09 22.24 0.13
CA VAL A 25 3.41 21.12 0.79
C VAL A 25 2.15 20.76 0.00
N TYR A 26 1.89 19.48 -0.15
CA TYR A 26 0.62 18.98 -0.65
C TYR A 26 0.15 17.80 0.20
N ILE A 27 -1.16 17.64 0.26
CA ILE A 27 -1.83 16.54 0.94
C ILE A 27 -2.71 15.84 -0.07
N GLY A 28 -2.72 14.51 -0.03
CA GLY A 28 -3.58 13.68 -0.87
C GLY A 28 -4.18 12.54 -0.06
N VAL A 29 -5.26 11.98 -0.59
CA VAL A 29 -5.81 10.70 -0.13
C VAL A 29 -5.49 9.63 -1.16
N LYS A 30 -5.32 8.39 -0.71
CA LYS A 30 -5.04 7.22 -1.54
C LYS A 30 -6.12 6.19 -1.27
N GLY A 31 -6.67 5.61 -2.32
CA GLY A 31 -7.64 4.51 -2.25
C GLY A 31 -7.17 3.39 -3.16
N GLY A 32 -7.38 2.15 -2.74
CA GLY A 32 -6.69 1.04 -3.36
C GLY A 32 -7.08 -0.36 -2.96
N SER A 33 -6.33 -1.34 -3.45
CA SER A 33 -6.43 -2.74 -3.03
C SER A 33 -5.03 -3.32 -2.91
N PHE A 34 -4.74 -4.01 -1.80
CA PHE A 34 -3.54 -4.83 -1.72
C PHE A 34 -3.80 -6.16 -2.41
N ARG A 35 -2.76 -6.68 -3.07
CA ARG A 35 -2.77 -8.02 -3.62
C ARG A 35 -2.03 -8.94 -2.66
N VAL A 36 -2.77 -9.91 -2.11
CA VAL A 36 -2.23 -10.89 -1.15
C VAL A 36 -2.23 -12.23 -1.86
N ASP A 37 -1.08 -12.64 -2.39
CA ASP A 37 -0.89 -13.96 -3.00
C ASP A 37 -0.10 -14.85 -2.02
N VAL A 38 -0.74 -15.91 -1.52
CA VAL A 38 -0.13 -16.91 -0.63
C VAL A 38 -0.27 -18.29 -1.29
N GLU A 39 0.84 -19.02 -1.46
CA GLU A 39 0.79 -20.39 -1.98
C GLU A 39 -0.10 -21.27 -1.07
N GLU A 40 -1.02 -22.03 -1.68
CA GLU A 40 -1.88 -23.03 -1.02
C GLU A 40 -2.96 -22.50 -0.05
N VAL A 41 -3.32 -21.21 -0.15
CA VAL A 41 -4.36 -20.57 0.68
C VAL A 41 -5.27 -19.70 -0.18
N ASP A 42 -6.59 -19.84 -0.01
CA ASP A 42 -7.55 -18.92 -0.62
C ASP A 42 -7.53 -17.60 0.15
N THR A 43 -7.10 -16.53 -0.51
CA THR A 43 -7.00 -15.18 0.05
C THR A 43 -7.92 -14.20 -0.67
N ASN A 44 -8.45 -13.23 0.06
CA ASN A 44 -9.08 -12.06 -0.56
C ASN A 44 -8.07 -10.91 -0.72
N ASN A 45 -8.36 -10.00 -1.67
CA ASN A 45 -7.58 -8.79 -1.85
C ASN A 45 -8.23 -7.67 -1.04
N PRO A 46 -7.66 -7.24 0.10
CA PRO A 46 -8.27 -6.21 0.92
C PRO A 46 -8.18 -4.86 0.23
N THR A 47 -9.26 -4.08 0.35
CA THR A 47 -9.24 -2.67 -0.06
C THR A 47 -8.41 -1.87 0.95
N ALA A 48 -7.79 -0.78 0.51
CA ALA A 48 -6.93 0.05 1.32
C ALA A 48 -7.25 1.52 1.14
N LYS A 49 -7.10 2.28 2.22
CA LYS A 49 -7.25 3.73 2.24
C LYS A 49 -6.06 4.33 2.97
N GLY A 50 -5.65 5.51 2.54
CA GLY A 50 -4.50 6.17 3.14
C GLY A 50 -4.44 7.63 2.80
N PHE A 51 -3.40 8.28 3.31
CA PHE A 51 -3.08 9.65 2.98
C PHE A 51 -1.62 9.75 2.56
N ILE A 52 -1.35 10.83 1.84
CA ILE A 52 -0.03 11.22 1.37
C ILE A 52 0.18 12.65 1.87
N LEU A 53 1.28 12.87 2.57
CA LEU A 53 1.80 14.20 2.88
C LEU A 53 3.11 14.35 2.14
N GLY A 54 3.18 15.29 1.20
CA GLY A 54 4.38 15.49 0.40
C GLY A 54 4.86 16.93 0.40
N TYR A 55 6.15 17.10 0.14
CA TYR A 55 6.76 18.39 -0.13
C TYR A 55 7.44 18.35 -1.49
N ASN A 56 6.99 19.19 -2.40
CA ASN A 56 7.61 19.37 -3.71
C ASN A 56 8.77 20.35 -3.59
N LEU A 57 9.93 19.99 -4.12
CA LEU A 57 11.13 20.83 -4.13
C LEU A 57 11.19 21.75 -5.37
N GLY A 58 10.19 21.64 -6.26
CA GLY A 58 10.12 22.32 -7.55
C GLY A 58 10.86 21.55 -8.65
N LYS A 59 10.38 21.65 -9.89
CA LYS A 59 10.98 20.99 -11.08
C LYS A 59 10.98 19.45 -11.03
N GLY A 60 10.05 18.85 -10.27
CA GLY A 60 9.82 17.40 -10.27
C GLY A 60 10.14 16.62 -8.98
N PRO A 61 11.29 16.81 -8.30
CA PRO A 61 11.61 16.06 -7.08
C PRO A 61 10.69 16.44 -5.91
N ALA A 62 10.34 15.45 -5.11
CA ALA A 62 9.48 15.59 -3.94
C ALA A 62 9.87 14.58 -2.86
N ILE A 63 9.55 14.90 -1.62
CA ILE A 63 9.59 13.96 -0.50
C ILE A 63 8.13 13.64 -0.16
N GLU A 64 7.79 12.36 -0.04
CA GLU A 64 6.44 11.87 0.18
C GLU A 64 6.39 10.93 1.37
N PHE A 65 5.64 11.31 2.39
CA PHE A 65 5.22 10.41 3.45
C PHE A 65 3.86 9.81 3.07
N GLU A 66 3.76 8.48 3.10
CA GLU A 66 2.52 7.76 2.88
C GLU A 66 2.18 6.92 4.11
N HIS A 67 0.91 6.93 4.50
CA HIS A 67 0.38 6.00 5.49
C HIS A 67 -0.92 5.42 4.96
N ASN A 68 -0.99 4.10 4.86
CA ASN A 68 -2.16 3.40 4.35
C ASN A 68 -2.53 2.26 5.28
N LYS A 69 -3.83 2.08 5.44
CA LYS A 69 -4.43 1.00 6.21
C LYS A 69 -5.37 0.20 5.30
N SER A 70 -5.22 -1.11 5.30
CA SER A 70 -6.16 -2.00 4.64
C SER A 70 -7.40 -2.24 5.51
N ASP A 71 -8.48 -2.60 4.85
CA ASP A 71 -9.56 -3.36 5.47
C ASP A 71 -9.05 -4.79 5.79
N THR A 72 -9.83 -5.54 6.56
CA THR A 72 -9.47 -6.89 6.99
C THR A 72 -9.40 -7.85 5.80
N PHE A 73 -8.27 -8.52 5.64
CA PHE A 73 -8.13 -9.64 4.72
C PHE A 73 -8.42 -10.96 5.44
N THR A 74 -8.91 -11.92 4.66
CA THR A 74 -9.25 -13.26 5.12
C THR A 74 -8.46 -14.26 4.29
N ALA A 75 -7.81 -15.19 4.98
CA ALA A 75 -7.04 -16.27 4.39
C ALA A 75 -7.57 -17.59 4.92
N SER A 76 -8.03 -18.49 4.05
CA SER A 76 -8.54 -19.80 4.43
C SER A 76 -7.77 -20.94 3.77
N GLN A 77 -7.40 -21.93 4.58
CA GLN A 77 -6.79 -23.16 4.10
C GLN A 77 -7.81 -24.31 4.26
N TYR A 78 -8.27 -24.85 3.12
CA TYR A 78 -9.20 -25.98 3.03
C TYR A 78 -10.50 -25.85 3.87
N GLY A 79 -10.96 -24.62 4.15
CA GLY A 79 -12.22 -24.36 4.87
C GLY A 79 -12.23 -24.71 6.36
N TYR A 80 -11.13 -25.23 6.92
CA TYR A 80 -11.02 -25.63 8.33
C TYR A 80 -10.20 -24.64 9.18
N TYR A 81 -9.25 -23.95 8.56
CA TYR A 81 -8.40 -22.95 9.20
C TYR A 81 -8.60 -21.60 8.53
N GLY A 82 -8.90 -20.58 9.33
CA GLY A 82 -9.07 -19.21 8.88
C GLY A 82 -8.11 -18.29 9.63
N ALA A 83 -7.53 -17.33 8.92
CA ALA A 83 -6.85 -16.20 9.52
C ALA A 83 -7.50 -14.92 9.01
N GLU A 84 -7.75 -14.01 9.93
CA GLU A 84 -8.13 -12.64 9.62
C GLU A 84 -6.96 -11.73 9.96
N GLY A 85 -6.74 -10.70 9.16
CA GLY A 85 -5.64 -9.80 9.39
C GLY A 85 -5.82 -8.45 8.75
N ASP A 86 -5.03 -7.49 9.20
CA ASP A 86 -4.98 -6.15 8.63
C ASP A 86 -3.54 -5.82 8.22
N ILE A 87 -3.41 -5.02 7.17
CA ILE A 87 -2.14 -4.54 6.64
C ILE A 87 -2.06 -3.03 6.87
N GLU A 88 -1.05 -2.62 7.63
CA GLU A 88 -0.72 -1.21 7.80
C GLU A 88 0.63 -0.92 7.16
N THR A 89 0.68 0.11 6.31
CA THR A 89 1.91 0.52 5.64
C THR A 89 2.23 1.96 5.99
N THR A 90 3.47 2.21 6.35
CA THR A 90 4.02 3.56 6.49
C THR A 90 5.27 3.63 5.63
N ALA A 91 5.33 4.61 4.75
CA ALA A 91 6.43 4.75 3.82
C ALA A 91 6.92 6.19 3.71
N LEU A 92 8.21 6.33 3.47
CA LEU A 92 8.85 7.59 3.15
C LEU A 92 9.58 7.42 1.82
N TYR A 93 9.17 8.21 0.84
CA TYR A 93 9.69 8.17 -0.52
C TYR A 93 10.38 9.47 -0.89
N PHE A 94 11.50 9.33 -1.59
CA PHE A 94 11.93 10.32 -2.55
C PHE A 94 11.22 10.02 -3.88
N ALA A 95 10.42 10.98 -4.33
CA ALA A 95 9.66 10.88 -5.56
C ALA A 95 10.21 11.86 -6.60
N TYR A 96 10.16 11.48 -7.87
CA TYR A 96 10.41 12.38 -8.98
C TYR A 96 9.26 12.26 -9.97
N ARG A 97 8.67 13.40 -10.33
CA ARG A 97 7.62 13.50 -11.34
C ARG A 97 8.12 14.33 -12.51
N SER A 98 8.00 13.80 -13.73
CA SER A 98 8.31 14.60 -14.93
C SER A 98 7.28 15.68 -15.18
N GLU A 99 7.72 16.75 -15.85
CA GLU A 99 6.85 17.84 -16.29
C GLU A 99 6.01 17.41 -17.51
N GLY A 100 4.78 17.91 -17.62
CA GLY A 100 3.87 17.65 -18.74
C GLY A 100 2.48 17.14 -18.34
N THR A 101 1.53 17.19 -19.28
CA THR A 101 0.17 16.64 -19.12
C THR A 101 0.21 15.13 -18.90
N VAL A 102 1.09 14.45 -19.63
CA VAL A 102 1.49 13.07 -19.38
C VAL A 102 2.79 13.13 -18.58
N PHE A 103 2.83 12.44 -17.44
CA PHE A 103 3.99 12.44 -16.56
C PHE A 103 4.37 11.01 -16.20
N PHE A 104 5.67 10.78 -16.04
CA PHE A 104 6.16 9.61 -15.32
C PHE A 104 6.41 10.00 -13.87
N LYS A 105 6.14 9.09 -12.94
CA LYS A 105 6.48 9.25 -11.53
C LYS A 105 7.27 8.04 -11.07
N VAL A 106 8.46 8.25 -10.55
CA VAL A 106 9.24 7.22 -9.84
C VAL A 106 9.27 7.57 -8.37
N LYS A 107 9.17 6.55 -7.52
CA LYS A 107 9.34 6.67 -6.07
C LYS A 107 10.36 5.65 -5.62
N GLY A 108 11.36 6.09 -4.87
CA GLY A 108 12.33 5.23 -4.20
C GLY A 108 12.39 5.62 -2.73
N GLY A 109 12.44 4.64 -1.83
CA GLY A 109 12.38 4.96 -0.41
C GLY A 109 12.27 3.73 0.48
N ILE A 110 11.86 3.99 1.72
CA ILE A 110 11.71 2.98 2.75
C ILE A 110 10.21 2.78 2.98
N LEU A 111 9.78 1.53 2.92
CA LEU A 111 8.43 1.11 3.26
C LEU A 111 8.50 0.18 4.47
N LYS A 112 7.77 0.54 5.51
CA LYS A 112 7.48 -0.34 6.64
C LYS A 112 6.09 -0.90 6.45
N GLU A 113 5.99 -2.21 6.53
CA GLU A 113 4.72 -2.93 6.52
C GLU A 113 4.58 -3.68 7.84
N ASP A 114 3.47 -3.43 8.52
CA ASP A 114 3.05 -4.14 9.71
C ASP A 114 1.84 -5.00 9.34
N VAL A 115 2.04 -6.32 9.29
CA VAL A 115 0.98 -7.30 9.03
C VAL A 115 0.59 -7.95 10.35
N LYS A 116 -0.67 -7.80 10.74
CA LYS A 116 -1.25 -8.51 11.89
C LYS A 116 -2.18 -9.58 11.36
N ALA A 117 -2.01 -10.81 11.82
CA ALA A 117 -2.85 -11.93 11.45
C ALA A 117 -3.21 -12.72 12.71
N ASP A 118 -4.50 -12.83 12.99
CA ASP A 118 -5.06 -13.61 14.07
C ASP A 118 -5.68 -14.88 13.46
N GLY A 119 -5.17 -16.03 13.88
CA GLY A 119 -5.65 -17.34 13.43
C GLY A 119 -6.77 -17.86 14.31
N TYR A 120 -7.87 -18.30 13.70
CA TYR A 120 -8.97 -18.94 14.40
C TYR A 120 -9.14 -20.40 13.94
N TYR A 121 -9.35 -21.28 14.91
CA TYR A 121 -9.67 -22.68 14.69
C TYR A 121 -11.19 -22.84 14.72
N ALA A 122 -11.80 -23.22 13.61
CA ALA A 122 -13.19 -23.67 13.62
C ALA A 122 -13.22 -25.09 14.23
N SER A 123 -13.55 -25.21 15.52
CA SER A 123 -13.87 -26.52 16.09
C SER A 123 -15.18 -26.99 15.47
N ALA A 124 -15.12 -27.97 14.57
CA ALA A 124 -16.29 -28.65 14.04
C ALA A 124 -17.11 -29.22 15.22
N SER A 125 -18.31 -28.68 15.42
CA SER A 125 -19.34 -29.19 16.33
C SER A 125 -20.13 -30.31 15.67
#